data_AF-A0A9D5QTI4-F1
#
_entry.id   AF-A0A9D5QTI4-F1
#
_cell.length_a   1.000
_cell.length_b   1.000
_cell.length_c   1.000
_cell.angle_alpha   90.00
_cell.angle_beta   90.00
_cell.angle_gamma   90.00
#
_symmetry.space_group_name_H-M   'P 1'
#
loop_
_entity.id
_entity.type
_entity.pdbx_description
1 polymer ?
#
loop_
_entity_poly.entity_id
_entity_poly.type
_entity_poly.pdbx_seq_one_letter_code
_entity_poly.pdbx_strand_id
1 'polypeptide(L)' 'MTHVMNIFDSSLNSNRKLKYFSVEVITFDGESYTIEVEARTAEEAQEIAASQVEDADYTMVQGCFAGW' A
#
# COMPACT_ATOMS: atom_id res chain seq x y z
N MET A 1 4.12 20.00 3.39
CA MET A 1 3.87 18.55 3.27
C MET A 1 2.45 18.40 2.71
N THR A 2 2.33 18.12 1.41
CA THR A 2 1.03 18.00 0.73
C THR A 2 0.53 16.58 0.91
N HIS A 3 -0.57 16.38 1.65
CA HIS A 3 -1.25 15.10 1.69
C HIS A 3 -1.91 14.84 0.34
N VAL A 4 -1.41 13.86 -0.40
CA VAL A 4 -2.09 13.30 -1.57
C VAL A 4 -3.17 12.37 -1.02
N MET A 5 -4.40 12.86 -0.97
CA MET A 5 -5.56 12.07 -0.54
C MET A 5 -5.99 11.18 -1.71
N ASN A 6 -5.69 9.88 -1.65
CA ASN A 6 -6.18 8.92 -2.63
C ASN A 6 -7.70 8.78 -2.46
N ILE A 7 -8.50 9.05 -3.50
CA ILE A 7 -9.96 9.17 -3.41
C ILE A 7 -10.66 7.85 -3.01
N PHE A 8 -9.94 6.73 -3.10
CA PHE A 8 -10.38 5.40 -2.66
C PHE A 8 -10.18 5.15 -1.16
N ASP A 9 -9.37 5.97 -0.48
CA ASP A 9 -9.07 5.85 0.95
C ASP A 9 -10.34 6.06 1.79
N SER A 10 -11.22 6.97 1.38
CA SER A 10 -12.38 7.38 2.19
C SER A 10 -13.53 6.37 2.23
N SER A 11 -13.64 5.46 1.26
CA SER A 11 -14.78 4.52 1.15
C SER A 11 -14.46 3.11 1.63
N LEU A 12 -13.21 2.67 1.51
CA LEU A 12 -12.83 1.30 1.88
C LEU A 12 -12.32 1.22 3.33
N ASN A 13 -11.79 2.30 3.91
CA ASN A 13 -11.14 2.27 5.23
C ASN A 13 -12.12 2.04 6.42
N SER A 14 -13.44 2.24 6.23
CA SER A 14 -14.43 2.07 7.31
C SER A 14 -14.85 0.63 7.61
N ASN A 15 -14.49 -0.35 6.78
CA ASN A 15 -14.80 -1.76 7.03
C ASN A 15 -13.51 -2.53 7.34
N ARG A 16 -13.39 -3.08 8.56
CA ARG A 16 -12.32 -3.98 9.05
C ARG A 16 -12.18 -5.31 8.29
N LYS A 17 -12.73 -5.40 7.07
CA LYS A 17 -12.55 -6.55 6.19
C LYS A 17 -11.13 -6.53 5.62
N LEU A 18 -10.58 -7.72 5.40
CA LEU A 18 -9.36 -7.89 4.62
C LEU A 18 -9.60 -7.37 3.20
N LYS A 19 -8.60 -6.66 2.67
CA LYS A 19 -8.61 -6.08 1.34
C LYS A 19 -7.28 -6.37 0.69
N TYR A 20 -7.28 -6.37 -0.63
CA TYR A 20 -6.07 -6.44 -1.42
C TYR A 20 -5.60 -5.03 -1.74
N PHE A 21 -4.34 -4.76 -1.45
CA PHE A 21 -3.67 -3.50 -1.73
C PHE A 21 -2.59 -3.75 -2.76
N SER A 22 -2.51 -2.89 -3.76
CA SER A 22 -1.36 -2.78 -4.64
C SER A 22 -0.50 -1.64 -4.11
N VAL A 23 0.69 -1.99 -3.62
CA VAL A 23 1.64 -1.06 -3.01
C VAL A 23 2.87 -0.98 -3.91
N GLU A 24 3.21 0.23 -4.32
CA GLU A 24 4.50 0.50 -4.94
C GLU A 24 5.55 0.71 -3.85
N VAL A 25 6.68 0.02 -3.96
CA VAL A 25 7.84 0.12 -3.08
C VAL A 25 9.02 0.61 -3.91
N ILE A 26 9.62 1.71 -3.50
CA ILE A 26 10.80 2.31 -4.15
C ILE A 26 12.01 2.08 -3.25
N THR A 27 13.10 1.55 -3.80
CA THR A 27 14.36 1.32 -3.08
C THR A 27 15.22 2.58 -3.04
N PHE A 28 16.24 2.59 -2.18
CA PHE A 28 17.25 3.67 -2.14
C PHE A 28 17.99 3.87 -3.47
N ASP A 29 18.10 2.81 -4.28
CA ASP A 29 18.69 2.86 -5.62
C ASP A 29 17.72 3.40 -6.70
N GLY A 30 16.47 3.67 -6.31
CA GLY A 30 15.43 4.20 -7.18
C GLY A 30 14.69 3.15 -8.01
N GLU A 31 14.84 1.87 -7.67
CA GLU A 31 14.06 0.79 -8.31
C GLU A 31 12.64 0.78 -7.75
N SER A 32 11.64 0.58 -8.61
CA SER A 32 10.23 0.50 -8.23
C SER A 32 9.68 -0.92 -8.40
N TYR A 33 9.02 -1.41 -7.36
CA TYR A 33 8.39 -2.72 -7.27
C TYR A 33 6.91 -2.55 -6.95
N THR A 34 6.04 -3.25 -7.67
CA THR A 34 4.61 -3.34 -7.30
C THR A 34 4.35 -4.64 -6.55
N ILE A 35 3.97 -4.53 -5.28
CA ILE A 35 3.67 -5.65 -4.40
C ILE A 35 2.18 -5.68 -4.08
N GLU A 36 1.55 -6.83 -4.31
CA GLU A 36 0.17 -7.07 -3.90
C GLU A 36 0.12 -7.72 -2.53
N VAL A 37 -0.60 -7.11 -1.59
CA VAL A 37 -0.68 -7.57 -0.20
C VAL A 37 -2.11 -7.58 0.29
N GLU A 38 -2.45 -8.55 1.13
CA GLU A 38 -3.74 -8.59 1.82
C GLU A 38 -3.57 -7.98 3.21
N ALA A 39 -4.30 -6.90 3.49
CA ALA A 39 -4.23 -6.18 4.76
C ALA A 39 -5.58 -5.58 5.16
N ARG A 40 -5.70 -5.06 6.38
CA ARG A 40 -6.93 -4.37 6.82
C ARG A 40 -6.87 -2.87 6.56
N THR A 41 -5.68 -2.28 6.66
CA THR A 41 -5.41 -0.86 6.45
C THR A 41 -4.30 -0.64 5.43
N ALA A 42 -4.23 0.57 4.88
CA ALA A 42 -3.15 0.98 3.99
C ALA A 42 -1.79 0.96 4.69
N GLU A 43 -1.72 1.37 5.96
CA GLU A 43 -0.46 1.35 6.72
C GLU A 43 0.07 -0.08 6.89
N GLU A 44 -0.80 -1.03 7.28
CA GLU A 44 -0.43 -2.45 7.41
C GLU A 44 0.04 -3.01 6.06
N ALA A 45 -0.65 -2.67 4.96
CA ALA A 45 -0.24 -3.06 3.62
C ALA A 45 1.15 -2.54 3.26
N GLN A 46 1.42 -1.26 3.55
CA GLN A 46 2.71 -0.63 3.24
C GLN A 46 3.86 -1.23 4.05
N GLU A 47 3.65 -1.56 5.33
CA GLU A 47 4.64 -2.25 6.15
C GLU A 47 4.95 -3.65 5.63
N ILE A 48 3.91 -4.43 5.27
CA ILE A 48 4.08 -5.78 4.71
C ILE A 48 4.81 -5.71 3.36
N ALA A 49 4.45 -4.76 2.50
CA ALA A 49 5.08 -4.58 1.20
C ALA A 49 6.56 -4.16 1.33
N ALA A 50 6.87 -3.20 2.21
CA ALA A 50 8.24 -2.79 2.49
C ALA A 50 9.10 -3.95 3.01
N SER A 51 8.54 -4.82 3.85
CA SER A 51 9.28 -5.97 4.40
C SER A 51 9.66 -7.04 3.36
N GLN A 52 9.05 -7.02 2.18
CA GLN A 52 9.32 -7.97 1.09
C GLN A 52 10.41 -7.50 0.13
N VAL A 53 10.85 -6.25 0.22
CA VAL A 53 11.87 -5.64 -0.64
C VAL A 53 13.03 -5.19 0.23
N GLU A 54 14.24 -5.69 -0.05
CA GLU A 54 15.45 -5.23 0.61
C GLU A 54 15.73 -3.76 0.25
N ASP A 55 16.23 -2.98 1.21
CA ASP A 55 16.55 -1.56 1.02
C ASP A 55 15.37 -0.68 0.52
N ALA A 56 14.15 -0.97 0.97
CA ALA A 56 12.98 -0.12 0.75
C ALA A 56 13.17 1.28 1.39
N ASP A 57 13.01 2.34 0.60
CA ASP A 57 13.09 3.75 1.02
C ASP A 57 11.69 4.37 1.17
N TYR A 58 10.82 4.14 0.17
CA TYR A 58 9.50 4.76 0.11
C TYR A 58 8.42 3.76 -0.32
N THR A 59 7.21 3.92 0.22
CA THR A 59 6.05 3.13 -0.20
C THR A 59 4.84 4.01 -0.51
N MET A 60 4.03 3.58 -1.48
CA MET A 60 2.80 4.25 -1.89
C MET A 60 1.71 3.24 -2.24
N VAL A 61 0.51 3.41 -1.70
CA VAL A 61 -0.66 2.63 -2.14
C VAL A 61 -1.15 3.15 -3.49
N GLN A 62 -1.02 2.32 -4.53
CA GLN A 62 -1.51 2.59 -5.87
C GLN A 62 -2.99 2.20 -6.03
N GLY A 63 -3.43 1.14 -5.33
CA GLY A 63 -4.79 0.66 -5.41
C GLY A 63 -5.23 -0.14 -4.18
N CYS A 64 -6.54 -0.19 -3.95
CA CYS A 64 -7.16 -1.03 -2.93
C CYS A 64 -8.48 -1.58 -3.47
N PHE A 65 -8.70 -2.88 -3.30
CA PHE A 65 -9.96 -3.53 -3.62
C PHE A 65 -10.38 -4.51 -2.53
N ALA A 66 -11.68 -4.51 -2.21
CA ALA A 66 -12.24 -5.55 -1.36
C ALA A 66 -12.39 -6.83 -2.19
N GLY A 67 -11.85 -7.94 -1.70
CA GLY A 67 -12.16 -9.26 -2.24
C GLY A 67 -13.68 -9.52 -2.16
N TRP A 68 -14.22 -10.18 -3.18
CA TRP A 68 -15.64 -10.54 -3.28
C TRP A 68 -16.08 -11.52 -2.21
#